data_AF-A0A257LJ01-F1
#
_entry.id   AF-A0A257LJ01-F1
#
_cell.length_a   1.000
_cell.length_b   1.000
_cell.length_c   1.000
_cell.angle_alpha   90.00
_cell.angle_beta   90.00
_cell.angle_gamma   90.00
#
_symmetry.space_group_name_H-M   'P 1'
#
loop_
_entity.id
_entity.type
_entity.pdbx_description
1 polymer ?
#
loop_
_entity_poly.entity_id
_entity_poly.type
_entity_poly.pdbx_seq_one_letter_code
_entity_poly.pdbx_strand_id
1 'polypeptide(L)'
;MNAPLLPPALDAIRAHEAEMVAIRQQIHGNPELAYEEHATSDLVAERLARWGWEVHRGLAGTGVVGTLRAGTSTRRIGLRADMDALPIA
;
A
#
# COMPACT_ATOMS: atom_id res chain seq x y z
N MET A 1 -17.24 14.33 15.85
CA MET A 1 -18.29 13.31 15.63
C MET A 1 -17.83 12.44 14.48
N ASN A 2 -17.20 11.30 14.79
CA ASN A 2 -16.83 10.33 13.77
C ASN A 2 -18.10 9.60 13.38
N ALA A 3 -18.63 9.88 12.19
CA ALA A 3 -19.67 9.06 11.62
C ALA A 3 -19.18 7.61 11.58
N PRO A 4 -20.00 6.61 11.96
CA PRO A 4 -19.61 5.22 11.81
C PRO A 4 -19.23 4.98 10.34
N LEU A 5 -18.16 4.22 10.09
CA LEU A 5 -17.82 3.77 8.75
C LEU A 5 -19.08 3.14 8.15
N LEU A 6 -19.53 3.67 7.03
CA LEU A 6 -20.79 3.23 6.43
C LEU A 6 -20.66 1.72 6.11
N PRO A 7 -21.65 0.89 6.45
CA PRO A 7 -21.65 -0.55 6.22
C PRO A 7 -21.13 -1.01 4.84
N PRO A 8 -21.41 -0.31 3.71
CA PRO A 8 -20.92 -0.70 2.39
C PRO A 8 -19.38 -0.73 2.26
N ALA A 9 -18.66 0.07 3.05
CA ALA A 9 -17.20 0.11 2.97
C ALA A 9 -16.56 -1.19 3.48
N LEU A 10 -17.10 -1.77 4.55
CA LEU A 10 -16.58 -3.03 5.10
C LEU A 10 -16.87 -4.20 4.16
N ASP A 11 -18.07 -4.26 3.58
CA ASP A 11 -18.43 -5.30 2.61
C ASP A 11 -17.58 -5.19 1.33
N ALA A 12 -17.34 -3.97 0.84
CA ALA A 12 -16.43 -3.75 -0.27
C ALA A 12 -14.99 -4.18 0.04
N ILE A 13 -14.47 -3.87 1.24
CA ILE A 13 -13.14 -4.31 1.67
C ILE A 13 -13.08 -5.85 1.74
N ARG A 14 -14.11 -6.50 2.30
CA ARG A 14 -14.20 -7.98 2.36
C ARG A 14 -14.19 -8.62 0.98
N ALA A 15 -14.78 -7.98 -0.03
CA ALA A 15 -14.74 -8.49 -1.39
C ALA A 15 -13.31 -8.60 -1.97
N HIS A 16 -12.33 -7.87 -1.40
CA HIS A 16 -10.92 -7.92 -1.77
C HIS A 16 -10.07 -8.83 -0.87
N GLU A 17 -10.67 -9.58 0.06
CA GLU A 17 -9.93 -10.39 1.05
C GLU A 17 -8.92 -11.35 0.42
N ALA A 18 -9.33 -12.09 -0.63
CA ALA A 18 -8.44 -13.02 -1.31
C ALA A 18 -7.21 -12.34 -1.92
N GLU A 19 -7.38 -11.16 -2.51
CA GLU A 19 -6.26 -10.38 -3.07
C GLU A 19 -5.34 -9.85 -1.95
N MET A 20 -5.90 -9.33 -0.87
CA MET A 20 -5.12 -8.85 0.28
C MET A 20 -4.30 -9.98 0.93
N VAL A 21 -4.89 -11.17 1.07
CA VAL A 21 -4.19 -12.37 1.57
C VAL A 21 -3.05 -12.76 0.63
N ALA A 22 -3.30 -12.79 -0.68
CA ALA A 22 -2.26 -13.13 -1.66
C ALA A 22 -1.09 -12.13 -1.65
N ILE A 23 -1.38 -10.82 -1.61
CA ILE A 23 -0.35 -9.76 -1.48
C ILE A 23 0.44 -9.95 -0.20
N ARG A 24 -0.24 -10.16 0.94
CA ARG A 24 0.42 -10.40 2.23
C ARG A 24 1.37 -11.59 2.16
N GLN A 25 0.91 -12.73 1.62
CA GLN A 25 1.70 -13.94 1.49
C GLN A 25 2.92 -13.73 0.58
N GLN A 26 2.76 -12.98 -0.52
CA GLN A 26 3.87 -12.64 -1.41
C GLN A 26 4.93 -11.80 -0.70
N ILE A 27 4.53 -10.78 0.07
CA ILE A 27 5.46 -9.94 0.83
C ILE A 27 6.14 -10.76 1.93
N HIS A 28 5.38 -11.53 2.71
CA HIS A 28 5.95 -12.37 3.78
C HIS A 28 6.86 -13.49 3.26
N GLY A 29 6.62 -13.99 2.05
CA GLY A 29 7.44 -15.02 1.41
C GLY A 29 8.76 -14.50 0.84
N ASN A 30 8.92 -13.18 0.71
CA ASN A 30 10.12 -12.53 0.17
C ASN A 30 10.54 -11.37 1.10
N PRO A 31 10.96 -11.66 2.35
CA PRO A 31 11.42 -10.61 3.26
C PRO A 31 12.71 -9.97 2.74
N GLU A 32 12.72 -8.65 2.65
CA GLU A 32 13.88 -7.85 2.22
C GLU A 32 14.33 -6.93 3.36
N LEU A 33 15.63 -6.65 3.45
CA LEU A 33 16.20 -5.81 4.50
C LEU A 33 15.99 -4.32 4.24
N ALA A 34 16.18 -3.53 5.29
CA ALA A 34 16.11 -2.07 5.22
C ALA A 34 16.96 -1.51 4.06
N TYR A 35 16.32 -0.68 3.22
CA TYR A 35 16.87 -0.03 2.03
C TYR A 35 17.17 -0.95 0.83
N GLU A 36 16.82 -2.24 0.90
CA GLU A 36 17.03 -3.23 -0.15
C GLU A 36 15.72 -3.87 -0.63
N GLU A 37 14.57 -3.28 -0.28
CA GLU A 37 13.20 -3.76 -0.54
C GLU A 37 12.77 -3.56 -2.01
N HIS A 38 13.60 -3.97 -2.97
CA HIS A 38 13.39 -3.75 -4.39
C HIS A 38 12.13 -4.46 -4.90
N ALA A 39 11.95 -5.74 -4.57
CA ALA A 39 10.80 -6.52 -5.01
C ALA A 39 9.50 -6.03 -4.35
N THR A 40 9.54 -5.70 -3.06
CA THR A 40 8.39 -5.17 -2.33
C THR A 40 8.01 -3.76 -2.84
N SER A 41 9.00 -2.91 -3.10
CA SER A 41 8.80 -1.60 -3.74
C SER A 41 8.16 -1.72 -5.12
N ASP A 42 8.64 -2.65 -5.95
CA ASP A 42 8.06 -2.92 -7.28
C ASP A 42 6.60 -3.38 -7.16
N LEU A 43 6.31 -4.32 -6.27
CA LEU A 43 4.96 -4.81 -6.04
C LEU A 43 4.01 -3.68 -5.61
N VAL A 44 4.41 -2.85 -4.65
CA VAL A 44 3.57 -1.73 -4.17
C VAL A 44 3.31 -0.72 -5.29
N ALA A 45 4.35 -0.34 -6.04
CA ALA A 45 4.21 0.59 -7.15
C ALA A 45 3.31 0.04 -8.26
N GLU A 46 3.46 -1.24 -8.62
CA GLU A 46 2.64 -1.89 -9.63
C GLU A 46 1.16 -1.91 -9.23
N ARG A 47 0.86 -2.27 -7.97
CA ARG A 47 -0.52 -2.34 -7.47
C ARG A 47 -1.17 -0.95 -7.46
N LEU A 48 -0.48 0.06 -6.93
CA LEU A 48 -0.96 1.45 -6.92
C LEU A 48 -1.23 1.96 -8.34
N ALA A 49 -0.31 1.74 -9.27
CA ALA A 49 -0.48 2.14 -10.67
C ALA A 49 -1.68 1.41 -11.31
N ARG A 50 -1.83 0.11 -11.06
CA ARG A 50 -2.96 -0.70 -11.56
C ARG A 50 -4.31 -0.21 -11.03
N TRP A 51 -4.36 0.29 -9.80
CA TRP A 51 -5.56 0.90 -9.21
C TRP A 51 -5.79 2.35 -9.65
N GLY A 52 -4.95 2.90 -10.53
CA GLY A 52 -5.12 4.24 -11.10
C GLY A 52 -4.58 5.38 -10.23
N TRP A 53 -3.64 5.11 -9.33
CA TRP A 53 -2.99 6.13 -8.52
C TRP A 53 -1.84 6.80 -9.30
N GLU A 54 -1.55 8.06 -8.99
CA GLU A 54 -0.27 8.67 -9.38
C GLU A 54 0.83 8.10 -8.47
N VAL A 55 1.88 7.53 -9.07
CA VAL A 55 2.93 6.82 -8.32
C VAL A 55 4.28 7.51 -8.50
N HIS A 56 4.92 7.87 -7.40
CA HIS A 56 6.30 8.33 -7.33
C HIS A 56 7.16 7.27 -6.65
N ARG A 57 8.35 7.00 -7.23
CA ARG A 57 9.29 5.97 -6.78
C ARG A 57 10.68 6.58 -6.58
N GLY A 58 11.59 5.81 -5.98
CA GLY A 58 12.99 6.21 -5.81
C GLY A 58 13.23 7.15 -4.63
N LEU A 59 12.26 7.26 -3.72
CA LEU A 59 12.37 8.12 -2.54
C LEU A 59 13.23 7.43 -1.49
N ALA A 60 14.40 7.99 -1.18
CA ALA A 60 15.38 7.38 -0.29
C ALA A 60 15.74 5.93 -0.67
N GLY A 61 15.80 5.63 -1.98
CA GLY A 61 16.09 4.30 -2.51
C GLY A 61 14.82 3.58 -2.97
N THR A 62 14.15 2.89 -2.06
CA THR A 62 13.02 1.98 -2.35
C THR A 62 11.64 2.58 -2.04
N GLY A 63 11.58 3.77 -1.46
CA GLY A 63 10.33 4.41 -1.06
C GLY A 63 9.38 4.70 -2.23
N VAL A 64 8.09 4.48 -1.98
CA VAL A 64 6.99 4.69 -2.92
C VAL A 64 5.94 5.61 -2.29
N VAL A 65 5.46 6.59 -3.06
CA VAL A 65 4.31 7.43 -2.69
C VAL A 65 3.24 7.30 -3.76
N GLY A 66 2.05 6.85 -3.35
CA GLY A 66 0.85 6.87 -4.17
C GLY A 66 -0.05 8.05 -3.80
N THR A 67 -0.51 8.80 -4.79
CA THR A 67 -1.51 9.87 -4.60
C THR A 67 -2.81 9.52 -5.33
N LEU A 68 -3.90 9.38 -4.56
CA LEU A 68 -5.26 9.32 -5.09
C LEU A 68 -5.95 10.67 -4.87
N ARG A 69 -6.55 11.22 -5.93
CA ARG A 69 -7.36 12.44 -5.86
C ARG A 69 -8.83 12.12 -6.12
N ALA A 70 -9.68 12.43 -5.15
CA ALA A 70 -11.13 12.37 -5.29
C ALA A 70 -11.74 13.76 -5.00
N GLY A 71 -12.49 14.30 -5.97
CA GLY A 71 -13.09 15.64 -5.88
C GLY A 71 -12.07 16.78 -5.98
N THR A 72 -12.49 17.99 -5.56
CA THR A 72 -11.74 19.25 -5.73
C THR A 72 -11.24 19.87 -4.43
N SER A 73 -11.42 19.18 -3.28
CA SER A 73 -11.02 19.71 -1.98
C SER A 73 -9.50 19.85 -1.86
N THR A 74 -9.05 20.84 -1.08
CA THR A 74 -7.63 21.02 -0.72
C THR A 74 -7.21 20.18 0.50
N ARG A 75 -8.16 19.57 1.21
CA ARG A 75 -7.88 18.69 2.36
C ARG A 75 -7.24 17.38 1.91
N ARG A 76 -6.33 16.84 2.74
CA ARG A 76 -5.55 15.63 2.45
C ARG A 76 -5.42 14.77 3.70
N ILE A 77 -5.33 13.46 3.51
CA ILE A 77 -5.01 12.48 4.55
C ILE A 77 -3.82 11.67 4.02
N GLY A 78 -2.80 11.48 4.85
CA GLY A 78 -1.65 10.63 4.55
C GLY A 78 -1.75 9.31 5.32
N LEU A 79 -1.44 8.21 4.65
CA LEU A 79 -1.23 6.90 5.27
C LEU A 79 0.21 6.50 5.03
N ARG A 80 0.88 5.97 6.06
CA ARG A 80 2.28 5.52 5.99
C ARG A 80 2.37 4.10 6.51
N ALA A 81 3.09 3.27 5.78
CA ALA A 81 3.46 1.90 6.18
C ALA A 81 4.91 1.66 5.77
N ASP A 82 5.60 0.83 6.54
CA ASP A 82 6.95 0.36 6.23
C ASP A 82 6.91 -0.97 5.48
N MET A 83 7.97 -1.24 4.72
CA MET A 83 8.09 -2.42 3.85
C MET A 83 9.23 -3.35 4.25
N ASP A 84 10.14 -2.92 5.13
CA ASP A 84 11.33 -3.67 5.50
C ASP A 84 11.03 -4.82 6.46
N ALA A 85 11.85 -5.86 6.34
CA ALA A 85 11.87 -7.00 7.23
C ALA A 85 13.12 -7.00 8.13
N LEU A 86 13.10 -7.86 9.15
CA LEU A 86 14.20 -8.05 10.08
C LEU A 86 14.99 -9.33 9.74
N PRO A 87 16.32 -9.35 9.95
CA PRO A 87 17.14 -10.55 9.79
C PRO A 87 16.96 -11.48 11.00
N ILE A 88 15.90 -12.28 10.99
CA ILE A 88 15.57 -13.22 12.09
C ILE A 88 15.67 -14.65 11.57
N ALA A 89 16.28 -15.53 12.38
CA ALA A 89 16.48 -16.96 12.10
C ALA A 89 15.36 -17.83 12.70
#